data_AF-A0A7Y3XIB4-F1
#
_entry.id   AF-A0A7Y3XIB4-F1
#
_cell.length_a   1.000
_cell.length_b   1.000
_cell.length_c   1.000
_cell.angle_alpha   90.00
_cell.angle_beta   90.00
_cell.angle_gamma   90.00
#
_symmetry.space_group_name_H-M   'P 1'
#
loop_
_entity.id
_entity.type
_entity.pdbx_description
1 polymer ?
#
loop_
_entity_poly.entity_id
_entity_poly.type
_entity_poly.pdbx_seq_one_letter_code
_entity_poly.pdbx_strand_id
1 'polypeptide(L)'
;MQRFAIIALVLSAFVFTARPAQAQVLTKSGTCPGIMNFQVTGAAPFSRLAFIHSANTGSWVIPGGIICGTMSTGLAWPVTFGGWVNANGSGSASVNVNVASASCGRFLQVIDTITCTPTNVVVIN
;
A
#
# COMPACT_ATOMS: atom_id res chain seq x y z
N MET A 1 60.35 4.56 24.19
CA MET A 1 59.57 3.32 23.95
C MET A 1 58.12 3.62 24.27
N GLN A 2 57.33 4.04 23.28
CA GLN A 2 55.95 4.51 23.48
C GLN A 2 55.02 3.62 22.64
N ARG A 3 54.20 2.81 23.32
CA ARG A 3 53.29 1.84 22.69
C ARG A 3 52.01 2.57 22.27
N PHE A 4 51.70 2.54 20.98
CA PHE A 4 50.46 3.06 20.41
C PHE A 4 49.31 2.05 20.62
N ALA A 5 48.20 2.53 21.18
CA ALA A 5 46.96 1.78 21.35
C ALA A 5 46.13 1.87 20.06
N ILE A 6 45.74 0.71 19.52
CA ILE A 6 44.83 0.61 18.37
C ILE A 6 43.40 0.49 18.92
N ILE A 7 42.63 1.57 18.81
CA ILE A 7 41.19 1.57 19.09
C ILE A 7 40.48 1.01 17.85
N ALA A 8 39.98 -0.22 17.97
CA ALA A 8 39.18 -0.86 16.93
C ALA A 8 37.76 -0.24 16.92
N LEU A 9 37.53 0.66 15.97
CA LEU A 9 36.23 1.27 15.73
C LEU A 9 35.40 0.30 14.86
N VAL A 10 34.46 -0.40 15.47
CA VAL A 10 33.57 -1.34 14.78
C VAL A 10 32.58 -0.52 13.94
N LEU A 11 32.88 -0.34 12.65
CA LEU A 11 31.92 0.18 11.67
C LEU A 11 30.83 -0.87 11.43
N SER A 12 29.69 -0.74 12.12
CA SER A 12 28.48 -1.46 11.71
C SER A 12 27.96 -0.86 10.41
N ALA A 13 28.33 -1.46 9.28
CA ALA A 13 27.80 -1.12 7.98
C ALA A 13 26.30 -1.48 7.94
N PHE A 14 25.43 -0.47 8.01
CA PHE A 14 24.03 -0.62 7.64
C PHE A 14 23.97 -0.88 6.13
N VAL A 15 23.89 -2.15 5.75
CA VAL A 15 23.63 -2.54 4.37
C VAL A 15 22.17 -2.20 4.06
N PHE A 16 21.95 -1.03 3.45
CA PHE A 16 20.70 -0.75 2.74
C PHE A 16 20.64 -1.63 1.50
N THR A 17 20.17 -2.87 1.67
CA THR A 17 19.72 -3.66 0.52
C THR A 17 18.50 -2.95 -0.05
N ALA A 18 18.70 -2.19 -1.12
CA ALA A 18 17.61 -1.71 -1.95
C ALA A 18 16.87 -2.95 -2.48
N ARG A 19 15.78 -3.33 -1.80
CA ARG A 19 14.90 -4.37 -2.31
C ARG A 19 14.38 -3.86 -3.65
N PRO A 20 14.38 -4.67 -4.72
CA PRO A 20 13.69 -4.28 -5.94
C PRO A 20 12.26 -3.90 -5.54
N ALA A 21 11.72 -2.83 -6.11
CA ALA A 21 10.35 -2.42 -5.87
C ALA A 21 9.44 -3.62 -6.17
N GLN A 22 9.02 -4.35 -5.14
CA GLN A 22 8.13 -5.47 -5.32
C GLN A 22 6.79 -4.88 -5.73
N ALA A 23 6.26 -5.38 -6.84
CA ALA A 23 4.92 -5.02 -7.27
C ALA A 23 3.95 -5.36 -6.14
N GLN A 24 3.21 -4.36 -5.66
CA GLN A 24 2.19 -4.59 -4.64
C GLN A 24 0.97 -5.23 -5.29
N VAL A 25 0.50 -6.32 -4.68
CA VAL A 25 -0.63 -7.08 -5.21
C VAL A 25 -1.81 -6.98 -4.25
N LEU A 26 -2.95 -6.55 -4.78
CA LEU A 26 -4.25 -6.57 -4.13
C LEU A 26 -5.06 -7.75 -4.67
N THR A 27 -5.45 -8.64 -3.78
CA THR A 27 -6.39 -9.74 -4.05
C THR A 27 -7.65 -9.55 -3.22
N LYS A 28 -8.74 -10.14 -3.69
CA LYS A 28 -10.04 -10.11 -3.03
C LYS A 28 -10.69 -11.48 -3.04
N SER A 29 -11.53 -11.75 -2.03
CA SER A 29 -12.43 -12.90 -1.98
C SER A 29 -13.72 -12.54 -1.23
N GLY A 30 -14.77 -13.35 -1.39
CA GLY A 30 -16.10 -13.09 -0.83
C GLY A 30 -17.12 -12.68 -1.89
N THR A 31 -18.27 -12.15 -1.45
CA THR A 31 -19.40 -11.78 -2.31
C THR A 31 -19.86 -10.35 -2.04
N CYS A 32 -20.27 -9.63 -3.10
CA CYS A 32 -20.91 -8.33 -2.97
C CYS A 32 -22.40 -8.40 -3.39
N PRO A 33 -23.36 -8.01 -2.54
CA PRO A 33 -23.19 -7.53 -1.16
C PRO A 33 -22.80 -8.64 -0.19
N GLY A 34 -22.09 -8.29 0.89
CA GLY A 34 -21.69 -9.23 1.94
C GLY A 34 -20.28 -9.02 2.46
N ILE A 35 -19.78 -10.00 3.22
CA ILE A 35 -18.42 -9.97 3.76
C ILE A 35 -17.44 -10.27 2.63
N MET A 36 -16.57 -9.30 2.35
CA MET A 36 -15.44 -9.46 1.45
C MET A 36 -14.13 -9.36 2.24
N ASN A 37 -13.16 -10.18 1.85
CA ASN A 37 -11.79 -10.13 2.34
C ASN A 37 -10.88 -9.52 1.26
N PHE A 38 -10.13 -8.50 1.63
CA PHE A 38 -9.12 -7.87 0.77
C PHE A 38 -7.74 -8.13 1.36
N GLN A 39 -6.82 -8.64 0.55
CA GLN A 39 -5.44 -8.91 0.97
C GLN A 39 -4.48 -8.12 0.10
N VAL A 40 -3.50 -7.51 0.75
CA VAL A 40 -2.41 -6.78 0.11
C VAL A 40 -1.12 -7.50 0.46
N THR A 41 -0.25 -7.69 -0.54
CA THR A 41 1.10 -8.22 -0.36
C THR A 41 2.12 -7.35 -1.09
N GLY A 42 3.37 -7.38 -0.64
CA GLY A 42 4.48 -6.63 -1.25
C GLY A 42 4.57 -5.17 -0.81
N ALA A 43 3.80 -4.74 0.19
CA ALA A 43 3.92 -3.40 0.77
C ALA A 43 5.18 -3.27 1.65
N ALA A 44 5.57 -2.04 1.99
CA ALA A 44 6.62 -1.83 2.98
C ALA A 44 6.21 -2.42 4.35
N PRO A 45 7.12 -3.10 5.08
CA PRO A 45 6.84 -3.60 6.42
C PRO A 45 6.34 -2.50 7.35
N PHE A 46 5.27 -2.77 8.10
CA PHE A 46 4.66 -1.81 9.04
C PHE A 46 4.13 -0.52 8.38
N SER A 47 4.04 -0.48 7.05
CA SER A 47 3.46 0.66 6.34
C SER A 47 1.97 0.81 6.59
N ARG A 48 1.50 2.05 6.47
CA ARG A 48 0.07 2.35 6.46
C ARG A 48 -0.43 2.31 5.03
N LEU A 49 -1.49 1.55 4.79
CA LEU A 49 -2.08 1.30 3.48
C LEU A 49 -3.42 2.02 3.35
N ALA A 50 -3.53 2.90 2.35
CA ALA A 50 -4.73 3.68 2.04
C ALA A 50 -5.63 2.90 1.08
N PHE A 51 -6.84 2.57 1.49
CA PHE A 51 -7.85 1.98 0.60
C PHE A 51 -8.60 3.12 -0.07
N ILE A 52 -8.60 3.14 -1.41
CA ILE A 52 -9.31 4.13 -2.21
C ILE A 52 -10.18 3.43 -3.25
N HIS A 53 -11.33 4.02 -3.57
CA HIS A 53 -12.23 3.44 -4.56
C HIS A 53 -12.91 4.49 -5.44
N SER A 54 -13.32 4.08 -6.64
CA SER A 54 -14.07 4.90 -7.60
C SER A 54 -15.10 4.08 -8.36
N ALA A 55 -16.07 4.73 -8.99
CA ALA A 55 -17.02 4.08 -9.88
C ALA A 55 -16.38 3.65 -11.21
N ASN A 56 -15.26 4.26 -11.61
CA ASN A 56 -14.60 3.99 -12.89
C ASN A 56 -13.08 3.86 -12.72
N THR A 57 -12.44 3.11 -13.62
CA THR A 57 -10.98 3.10 -13.78
C THR A 57 -10.53 4.33 -14.57
N GLY A 58 -9.28 4.76 -14.38
CA GLY A 58 -8.75 5.96 -15.01
C GLY A 58 -7.33 6.28 -14.57
N SER A 59 -6.94 7.54 -14.70
CA SER A 59 -5.60 8.04 -14.34
C SER A 59 -5.70 9.29 -13.47
N TRP A 60 -6.40 9.20 -12.33
CA TRP A 60 -6.52 10.31 -11.40
C TRP A 60 -5.20 10.54 -10.66
N VAL A 61 -4.72 11.79 -10.71
CA VAL A 61 -3.53 12.23 -9.99
C VAL A 61 -3.92 12.78 -8.64
N ILE A 62 -3.27 12.27 -7.58
CA ILE A 62 -3.44 12.74 -6.22
C ILE A 62 -2.97 14.21 -6.14
N PRO A 63 -3.80 15.14 -5.64
CA PRO A 63 -3.39 16.53 -5.47
C PRO A 63 -2.10 16.67 -4.66
N GLY A 64 -1.30 17.69 -4.96
CA GLY A 64 -0.12 18.03 -4.15
C GLY A 64 -0.51 18.44 -2.72
N GLY A 65 0.42 18.29 -1.78
CA GLY A 65 0.21 18.70 -0.37
C GLY A 65 -0.40 17.63 0.54
N ILE A 66 -0.68 16.43 0.01
CA ILE A 66 -1.06 15.25 0.80
C ILE A 66 -0.09 14.09 0.58
N ILE A 67 -0.19 13.05 1.41
CA ILE A 67 0.64 11.84 1.30
C ILE A 67 0.50 11.26 -0.11
N CYS A 68 1.63 10.99 -0.75
CA CYS A 68 1.72 10.52 -2.13
C CYS A 68 1.11 11.48 -3.18
N GLY A 69 1.07 12.78 -2.88
CA GLY A 69 0.70 13.80 -3.85
C GLY A 69 1.51 13.70 -5.14
N THR A 70 0.90 14.07 -6.26
CA THR A 70 1.40 13.94 -7.65
C THR A 70 1.45 12.52 -8.22
N MET A 71 1.16 11.49 -7.41
CA MET A 71 1.09 10.11 -7.90
C MET A 71 -0.20 9.87 -8.71
N SER A 72 -0.09 9.14 -9.83
CA SER A 72 -1.24 8.69 -10.61
C SER A 72 -1.76 7.35 -10.09
N THR A 73 -3.06 7.30 -9.88
CA THR A 73 -3.81 6.08 -9.53
C THR A 73 -4.38 5.42 -10.78
N GLY A 74 -4.86 4.18 -10.66
CA GLY A 74 -5.60 3.48 -11.72
C GLY A 74 -7.11 3.77 -11.70
N LEU A 75 -7.53 4.76 -10.92
CA LEU A 75 -8.93 5.13 -10.70
C LEU A 75 -9.26 6.44 -11.41
N ALA A 76 -10.51 6.63 -11.81
CA ALA A 76 -11.00 7.91 -12.29
C ALA A 76 -11.54 8.76 -11.14
N TRP A 77 -11.55 10.08 -11.33
CA TRP A 77 -12.30 10.97 -10.45
C TRP A 77 -13.82 10.67 -10.54
N PRO A 78 -14.60 10.73 -9.44
CA PRO A 78 -14.19 11.03 -8.07
C PRO A 78 -13.64 9.80 -7.35
N VAL A 79 -12.50 9.98 -6.67
CA VAL A 79 -11.92 8.95 -5.80
C VAL A 79 -12.39 9.19 -4.37
N THR A 80 -12.90 8.13 -3.74
CA THR A 80 -13.35 8.14 -2.34
C THR A 80 -12.38 7.35 -1.49
N PHE A 81 -12.11 7.85 -0.28
CA PHE A 81 -11.30 7.18 0.72
C PHE A 81 -12.12 6.14 1.48
N GLY A 82 -11.66 4.88 1.51
CA GLY A 82 -12.33 3.76 2.14
C GLY A 82 -11.82 3.41 3.54
N GLY A 83 -10.55 3.71 3.86
CA GLY A 83 -9.99 3.41 5.17
C GLY A 83 -8.48 3.14 5.16
N TRP A 84 -7.96 2.88 6.36
CA TRP A 84 -6.55 2.57 6.59
C TRP A 84 -6.40 1.18 7.18
N VAL A 85 -5.36 0.47 6.77
CA VAL A 85 -4.87 -0.75 7.45
C VAL A 85 -3.35 -0.72 7.51
N ASN A 86 -2.76 -1.37 8.50
CA ASN A 86 -1.31 -1.49 8.60
C ASN A 86 -0.84 -2.81 7.99
N ALA A 87 0.21 -2.76 7.19
CA ALA A 87 0.95 -3.96 6.81
C ALA A 87 1.68 -4.54 8.04
N ASN A 88 1.80 -5.85 8.10
CA ASN A 88 2.62 -6.53 9.10
C ASN A 88 4.12 -6.44 8.76
N GLY A 89 4.98 -7.07 9.56
CA GLY A 89 6.43 -7.08 9.34
C GLY A 89 6.87 -7.78 8.04
N SER A 90 5.98 -8.54 7.41
CA SER A 90 6.22 -9.20 6.11
C SER A 90 5.74 -8.36 4.92
N GLY A 91 5.16 -7.17 5.14
CA GLY A 91 4.61 -6.35 4.07
C GLY A 91 3.24 -6.82 3.56
N SER A 92 2.47 -7.51 4.41
CA SER A 92 1.14 -8.01 4.07
C SER A 92 0.06 -7.41 4.98
N ALA A 93 -1.13 -7.18 4.44
CA ALA A 93 -2.32 -6.78 5.20
C ALA A 93 -3.53 -7.57 4.73
N SER A 94 -4.50 -7.80 5.62
CA SER A 94 -5.76 -8.46 5.30
C SER A 94 -6.87 -7.76 6.08
N VAL A 95 -7.99 -7.47 5.41
CA VAL A 95 -9.15 -6.82 6.04
C VAL A 95 -10.43 -7.49 5.58
N ASN A 96 -11.33 -7.76 6.53
CA ASN A 96 -12.69 -8.21 6.25
C ASN A 96 -13.63 -7.01 6.40
N VAL A 97 -14.39 -6.72 5.35
CA VAL A 97 -15.33 -5.60 5.33
C VAL A 97 -16.69 -6.12 4.88
N ASN A 98 -17.76 -5.72 5.58
CA ASN A 98 -19.11 -5.90 5.07
C ASN A 98 -19.40 -4.84 4.01
N VAL A 99 -19.45 -5.26 2.75
CA VAL A 99 -19.62 -4.39 1.60
C VAL A 99 -21.11 -4.24 1.30
N ALA A 100 -21.60 -2.99 1.39
CA ALA A 100 -22.96 -2.66 1.02
C ALA A 100 -23.19 -2.79 -0.50
N SER A 101 -24.43 -3.08 -0.90
CA SER A 101 -24.81 -3.24 -2.32
C SER A 101 -24.46 -2.04 -3.20
N ALA A 102 -24.50 -0.82 -2.65
CA ALA A 102 -24.12 0.41 -3.35
C ALA A 102 -22.61 0.52 -3.69
N SER A 103 -21.79 -0.33 -3.10
CA SER A 103 -20.35 -0.41 -3.36
C SER A 103 -19.98 -1.50 -4.37
N CYS A 104 -20.92 -2.38 -4.74
CA CYS A 104 -20.71 -3.38 -5.78
C CYS A 104 -20.56 -2.70 -7.15
N GLY A 105 -19.73 -3.27 -8.01
CA GLY A 105 -19.35 -2.72 -9.32
C GLY A 105 -18.31 -1.59 -9.27
N ARG A 106 -17.90 -1.13 -8.07
CA ARG A 106 -16.84 -0.13 -7.93
C ARG A 106 -15.46 -0.74 -8.11
N PHE A 107 -14.46 0.10 -8.32
CA PHE A 107 -13.05 -0.27 -8.43
C PHE A 107 -12.30 0.17 -7.19
N LEU A 108 -11.52 -0.74 -6.62
CA LEU A 108 -10.71 -0.56 -5.41
C LEU A 108 -9.22 -0.61 -5.78
N GLN A 109 -8.44 0.27 -5.17
CA GLN A 109 -6.99 0.26 -5.22
C GLN A 109 -6.43 0.58 -3.83
N VAL A 110 -5.23 0.10 -3.53
CA VAL A 110 -4.54 0.40 -2.28
C VAL A 110 -3.24 1.14 -2.56
N ILE A 111 -2.91 2.10 -1.69
CA ILE A 111 -1.67 2.89 -1.75
C ILE A 111 -0.87 2.69 -0.48
N ASP A 112 0.39 2.28 -0.62
CA ASP A 112 1.35 2.32 0.48
C ASP A 112 1.87 3.74 0.70
N THR A 113 1.73 4.26 1.91
CA THR A 113 2.13 5.62 2.27
C THR A 113 3.63 5.83 2.43
N ILE A 114 4.41 4.76 2.59
CA ILE A 114 5.87 4.82 2.69
C ILE A 114 6.48 4.83 1.29
N THR A 115 6.03 3.91 0.42
CA THR A 115 6.61 3.73 -0.91
C THR A 115 5.88 4.51 -2.01
N CYS A 116 4.71 5.09 -1.70
CA CYS A 116 3.84 5.78 -2.64
C CYS A 116 3.62 5.00 -3.94
N THR A 117 3.51 3.67 -3.81
CA THR A 117 3.27 2.76 -4.91
C THR A 117 1.85 2.21 -4.79
N PRO A 118 1.01 2.34 -5.83
CA PRO A 118 -0.31 1.78 -5.82
C PRO A 118 -0.29 0.29 -6.19
N THR A 119 -1.28 -0.47 -5.71
CA THR A 119 -1.53 -1.84 -6.15
C THR A 119 -2.16 -1.89 -7.54
N ASN A 120 -2.36 -3.10 -8.06
CA ASN A 120 -3.36 -3.32 -9.12
C ASN A 120 -4.76 -2.87 -8.66
N VAL A 121 -5.61 -2.55 -9.63
CA VAL A 121 -7.02 -2.23 -9.40
C VAL A 121 -7.83 -3.51 -9.42
N VAL A 122 -8.78 -3.66 -8.50
CA VAL A 122 -9.74 -4.76 -8.48
C VAL A 122 -11.16 -4.22 -8.50
N VAL A 123 -12.06 -4.86 -9.25
CA VAL A 123 -13.51 -4.58 -9.15
C VAL A 123 -14.04 -5.11 -7.80
N ILE A 124 -15.13 -4.58 -7.27
CA ILE A 124 -15.85 -5.10 -6.10
C ILE A 124 -17.08 -5.84 -6.64
N ASN A 125 -17.12 -7.17 -6.55
CA ASN A 125 -18.23 -7.98 -7.08
C ASN A 125 -18.60 -9.11 -6.11
#